data_AF-A0A7X7C4I7-F1
#
_entry.id   AF-A0A7X7C4I7-F1
#
_cell.length_a   1.000
_cell.length_b   1.000
_cell.length_c   1.000
_cell.angle_alpha   90.00
_cell.angle_beta   90.00
_cell.angle_gamma   90.00
#
_symmetry.space_group_name_H-M   'P 1'
#
loop_
_entity.id
_entity.type
_entity.pdbx_description
1 polymer ?
#
loop_
_entity_poly.entity_id
_entity_poly.type
_entity_poly.pdbx_seq_one_letter_code
_entity_poly.pdbx_strand_id
1 'polypeptide(L)'
;MKALHVPIQNVSLYETVADKIKVLKEAGVVAHIDEVNWKDQFTKTMPVTVRVAHDKQNLYLLFNITGEQLRAVNTKDFGSVWEDSCVEFFMQREGQLGYINFECNVLGALLSRKHESRDKAVSQSDEVMASIKRHSTIKHRYENGSQVSDWSMYLEIPK
;
A
#
# COMPACT_ATOMS: atom_id res chain seq x y z
N MET A 1 0.12 21.44 5.54
CA MET A 1 0.36 20.01 5.26
C MET A 1 1.00 19.38 6.49
N LYS A 2 0.55 18.19 6.91
CA LYS A 2 1.27 17.41 7.93
C LYS A 2 2.51 16.80 7.25
N ALA A 3 3.68 16.99 7.84
CA ALA A 3 4.91 16.37 7.35
C ALA A 3 5.15 15.06 8.12
N LEU A 4 5.54 14.00 7.41
CA LEU A 4 5.95 12.72 7.99
C LEU A 4 7.44 12.52 7.73
N HIS A 5 8.24 12.45 8.78
CA HIS A 5 9.66 12.13 8.65
C HIS A 5 9.83 10.62 8.54
N VAL A 6 10.13 10.12 7.34
CA VAL A 6 10.33 8.69 7.08
C VAL A 6 11.75 8.30 7.48
N PRO A 7 11.95 7.35 8.41
CA PRO A 7 13.26 6.99 8.92
C PRO A 7 14.06 6.14 7.92
N ILE A 8 15.38 6.30 7.96
CA ILE A 8 16.31 5.39 7.29
C ILE A 8 16.43 4.12 8.13
N GLN A 9 16.23 2.95 7.51
CA GLN A 9 16.34 1.64 8.17
C GLN A 9 17.05 0.64 7.27
N ASN A 10 17.81 -0.30 7.85
CA ASN A 10 18.57 -1.33 7.12
C ASN A 10 17.69 -2.52 6.70
N VAL A 11 16.50 -2.25 6.17
CA VAL A 11 15.49 -3.29 5.86
C VAL A 11 16.01 -4.26 4.78
N SER A 12 16.82 -3.79 3.83
CA SER A 12 17.41 -4.63 2.78
C SER A 12 18.43 -5.67 3.27
N LEU A 13 18.97 -5.55 4.49
CA LEU A 13 19.88 -6.54 5.05
C LEU A 13 19.19 -7.86 5.45
N TYR A 14 17.86 -7.86 5.55
CA TYR A 14 17.08 -9.03 5.93
C TYR A 14 16.62 -9.77 4.68
N GLU A 15 16.82 -11.09 4.67
CA GLU A 15 16.46 -11.92 3.51
C GLU A 15 14.96 -12.16 3.43
N THR A 16 14.32 -12.49 4.56
CA THR A 16 12.91 -12.87 4.58
C THR A 16 11.99 -11.66 4.67
N VAL A 17 10.84 -11.73 4.01
CA VAL A 17 9.81 -10.68 4.13
C VAL A 17 9.29 -10.55 5.57
N ALA A 18 9.24 -11.66 6.33
CA ALA A 18 8.81 -11.63 7.72
C ALA A 18 9.74 -10.79 8.59
N ASP A 19 11.06 -10.91 8.42
CA ASP A 19 12.03 -10.11 9.15
C ASP A 19 11.99 -8.63 8.73
N LYS A 20 11.84 -8.36 7.43
CA LYS A 20 11.63 -6.97 6.93
C LYS A 20 10.38 -6.33 7.54
N ILE A 21 9.28 -7.08 7.61
CA ILE A 21 8.03 -6.64 8.26
C ILE A 21 8.25 -6.39 9.75
N LYS A 22 9.05 -7.22 10.44
CA LYS A 22 9.40 -7.00 11.86
C LYS A 22 10.12 -5.67 12.05
N VAL A 23 11.11 -5.36 11.21
CA VAL A 23 11.80 -4.06 11.24
C VAL A 23 10.83 -2.90 11.04
N LEU A 24 9.90 -2.98 10.09
CA LEU A 24 8.88 -1.94 9.89
C LEU A 24 7.96 -1.77 11.10
N LYS A 25 7.58 -2.88 11.76
CA LYS A 25 6.76 -2.85 12.99
C LYS A 25 7.49 -2.21 14.17
N GLU A 26 8.79 -2.40 14.27
CA GLU A 26 9.60 -1.90 15.39
C GLU A 26 10.09 -0.45 15.15
N ALA A 27 10.48 -0.12 13.92
CA ALA A 27 11.25 1.09 13.63
C ALA A 27 10.71 1.93 12.45
N GLY A 28 9.66 1.48 11.76
CA GLY A 28 8.97 2.27 10.74
C GLY A 28 8.08 3.34 11.36
N VAL A 29 8.05 4.54 10.77
CA VAL A 29 7.15 5.60 11.21
C VAL A 29 5.71 5.23 10.86
N VAL A 30 4.77 5.46 11.78
CA VAL A 30 3.35 5.13 11.60
C VAL A 30 2.60 6.38 11.15
N ALA A 31 1.72 6.23 10.16
CA ALA A 31 0.68 7.18 9.81
C ALA A 31 -0.69 6.50 9.83
N HIS A 32 -1.71 7.22 10.29
CA HIS A 32 -3.10 6.79 10.25
C HIS A 32 -3.75 7.25 8.94
N ILE A 33 -4.59 6.40 8.35
CA ILE A 33 -5.40 6.71 7.17
C ILE A 33 -6.86 6.70 7.62
N ASP A 34 -7.30 7.83 8.18
CA ASP A 34 -8.55 7.96 8.94
C ASP A 34 -9.39 9.19 8.54
N GLU A 35 -8.99 9.92 7.50
CA GLU A 35 -9.76 11.06 6.99
C GLU A 35 -10.87 10.59 6.04
N VAL A 36 -12.11 11.01 6.34
CA VAL A 36 -13.28 10.78 5.49
C VAL A 36 -13.61 12.09 4.77
N ASN A 37 -13.16 12.22 3.54
CA ASN A 37 -13.34 13.47 2.77
C ASN A 37 -14.80 13.74 2.37
N TRP A 38 -15.62 12.69 2.19
CA TRP A 38 -17.01 12.79 1.72
C TRP A 38 -17.99 12.16 2.71
N LYS A 39 -18.03 12.67 3.94
CA LYS A 39 -18.82 12.11 5.05
C LYS A 39 -20.31 11.97 4.73
N ASP A 40 -20.87 12.87 3.93
CA ASP A 40 -22.29 12.87 3.58
C ASP A 40 -22.69 11.72 2.63
N GLN A 41 -21.73 11.19 1.85
CA GLN A 41 -21.96 10.09 0.91
C GLN A 41 -21.41 8.76 1.43
N PHE A 42 -20.31 8.81 2.19
CA PHE A 42 -19.60 7.64 2.68
C PHE A 42 -19.27 7.83 4.17
N THR A 43 -20.21 7.43 5.04
CA THR A 43 -20.10 7.61 6.50
C THR A 43 -19.21 6.58 7.18
N LYS A 44 -18.86 5.50 6.48
CA LYS A 44 -18.13 4.37 7.05
C LYS A 44 -16.64 4.64 7.12
N THR A 45 -16.05 4.36 8.29
CA THR A 45 -14.61 4.38 8.52
C THR A 45 -14.07 2.97 8.72
N MET A 46 -12.82 2.75 8.35
CA MET A 46 -12.10 1.53 8.64
C MET A 46 -10.76 1.87 9.32
N PRO A 47 -10.36 1.19 10.41
CA PRO A 47 -9.05 1.42 11.00
C PRO A 47 -7.95 0.98 10.05
N VAL A 48 -7.22 1.96 9.52
CA VAL A 48 -6.10 1.73 8.61
C VAL A 48 -4.88 2.51 9.10
N THR A 49 -3.73 1.82 9.10
CA THR A 49 -2.43 2.44 9.34
C THR A 49 -1.45 2.04 8.26
N VAL A 50 -0.45 2.87 8.02
CA VAL A 50 0.72 2.53 7.21
C VAL A 50 1.98 2.78 8.00
N ARG A 51 2.89 1.81 7.97
CA ARG A 51 4.27 1.95 8.46
C ARG A 51 5.20 2.17 7.29
N VAL A 52 6.07 3.17 7.43
CA VAL A 52 6.96 3.60 6.35
C VAL A 52 8.41 3.65 6.84
N ALA A 53 9.33 3.16 6.02
CA ALA A 53 10.77 3.37 6.16
C ALA A 53 11.42 3.41 4.77
N HIS A 54 12.69 3.82 4.68
CA HIS A 54 13.46 3.69 3.45
C HIS A 54 14.91 3.31 3.77
N ASP A 55 15.63 2.71 2.83
CA ASP A 55 17.08 2.47 2.96
C ASP A 55 17.92 3.37 2.02
N LYS A 56 17.24 4.31 1.33
CA LYS A 56 17.73 5.19 0.23
C LYS A 56 17.72 4.55 -1.15
N GLN A 57 17.61 3.23 -1.25
CA GLN A 57 17.45 2.49 -2.50
C GLN A 57 15.99 2.05 -2.71
N ASN A 58 15.26 1.80 -1.63
CA ASN A 58 13.90 1.32 -1.61
C ASN A 58 13.07 2.12 -0.60
N LEU A 59 11.79 2.32 -0.95
CA LEU A 59 10.75 2.73 -0.02
C LEU A 59 9.98 1.49 0.43
N TYR A 60 9.75 1.37 1.73
CA TYR A 60 9.04 0.26 2.34
C TYR A 60 7.73 0.74 2.92
N LEU A 61 6.63 0.10 2.53
CA LEU A 61 5.30 0.36 3.02
C LEU A 61 4.73 -0.91 3.63
N LEU A 62 4.14 -0.80 4.82
CA LEU A 62 3.35 -1.87 5.42
C LEU A 62 2.01 -1.28 5.84
N PHE A 63 0.99 -1.55 5.03
CA PHE A 63 -0.38 -1.23 5.36
C PHE A 63 -0.95 -2.29 6.30
N ASN A 64 -1.67 -1.85 7.32
CA ASN A 64 -2.41 -2.70 8.24
C ASN A 64 -3.86 -2.23 8.28
N ILE A 65 -4.77 -3.15 7.99
CA ILE A 65 -6.19 -2.90 7.90
C ILE A 65 -6.90 -3.83 8.89
N THR A 66 -7.66 -3.24 9.81
CA THR A 66 -8.68 -3.98 10.56
C THR A 66 -9.96 -3.92 9.73
N GLY A 67 -10.20 -4.97 8.96
CA GLY A 67 -11.20 -4.98 7.91
C GLY A 67 -12.49 -5.71 8.27
N GLU A 68 -13.45 -5.61 7.37
CA GLU A 68 -14.70 -6.37 7.40
C GLU A 68 -14.69 -7.46 6.33
N GLN A 69 -15.53 -7.36 5.30
CA GLN A 69 -15.57 -8.28 4.18
C GLN A 69 -14.52 -7.89 3.13
N LEU A 70 -13.84 -8.89 2.59
CA LEU A 70 -12.88 -8.71 1.51
C LEU A 70 -13.55 -8.94 0.16
N ARG A 71 -13.16 -8.12 -0.82
CA ARG A 71 -13.35 -8.41 -2.24
C ARG A 71 -11.98 -8.62 -2.87
N ALA A 72 -11.84 -9.68 -3.66
CA ALA A 72 -10.56 -10.13 -4.19
C ALA A 72 -10.75 -10.89 -5.52
N VAL A 73 -11.18 -10.18 -6.57
CA VAL A 73 -11.54 -10.76 -7.87
C VAL A 73 -10.44 -10.57 -8.91
N ASN A 74 -9.74 -9.43 -8.88
CA ASN A 74 -8.71 -9.10 -9.87
C ASN A 74 -7.37 -9.73 -9.49
N THR A 75 -6.85 -10.61 -10.34
CA THR A 75 -5.63 -11.40 -10.05
C THR A 75 -4.42 -11.00 -10.88
N LYS A 76 -4.57 -10.01 -11.77
CA LYS A 76 -3.53 -9.58 -12.71
C LYS A 76 -3.13 -8.14 -12.47
N ASP A 77 -1.84 -7.88 -12.60
CA ASP A 77 -1.32 -6.52 -12.64
C ASP A 77 -2.01 -5.73 -13.77
N PHE A 78 -2.21 -4.43 -13.54
CA PHE A 78 -2.98 -3.51 -14.39
C PHE A 78 -4.47 -3.85 -14.58
N GLY A 79 -5.03 -4.82 -13.84
CA GLY A 79 -6.47 -5.04 -13.75
C GLY A 79 -7.20 -3.95 -12.96
N SER A 80 -8.53 -4.08 -12.80
CA SER A 80 -9.37 -3.15 -12.03
C SER A 80 -9.23 -3.33 -10.52
N VAL A 81 -8.00 -3.25 -10.01
CA VAL A 81 -7.64 -3.54 -8.62
C VAL A 81 -8.33 -2.64 -7.60
N TRP A 82 -8.70 -1.42 -7.99
CA TRP A 82 -9.47 -0.47 -7.18
C TRP A 82 -10.90 -0.93 -6.86
N GLU A 83 -11.44 -1.92 -7.59
CA GLU A 83 -12.74 -2.50 -7.29
C GLU A 83 -12.67 -3.53 -6.15
N ASP A 84 -11.48 -4.02 -5.83
CA ASP A 84 -11.22 -4.96 -4.74
C ASP A 84 -10.92 -4.24 -3.42
N SER A 85 -10.72 -5.01 -2.35
CA SER A 85 -10.09 -4.49 -1.14
C SER A 85 -8.66 -4.05 -1.48
N CYS A 86 -8.45 -2.73 -1.55
CA CYS A 86 -7.27 -2.11 -2.13
C CYS A 86 -6.66 -1.07 -1.18
N VAL A 87 -5.34 -0.95 -1.22
CA VAL A 87 -4.59 0.18 -0.65
C VAL A 87 -3.82 0.88 -1.75
N GLU A 88 -3.70 2.19 -1.61
CA GLU A 88 -3.12 3.03 -2.64
C GLU A 88 -2.04 3.95 -2.06
N PHE A 89 -0.98 4.15 -2.81
CA PHE A 89 0.09 5.09 -2.51
C PHE A 89 0.37 5.97 -3.73
N PHE A 90 0.29 7.29 -3.53
CA PHE A 90 0.59 8.28 -4.54
C PHE A 90 1.82 9.06 -4.11
N MET A 91 2.76 9.26 -5.03
CA MET A 91 3.97 10.02 -4.75
C MET A 91 4.42 10.87 -5.92
N GLN A 92 5.00 12.01 -5.60
CA GLN A 92 5.71 12.88 -6.52
C GLN A 92 7.07 13.18 -5.88
N ARG A 93 8.14 13.04 -6.66
CA ARG A 93 9.46 13.47 -6.19
C ARG A 93 9.60 14.96 -6.37
N GLU A 94 10.32 15.59 -5.44
CA GLU A 94 10.64 17.01 -5.53
C GLU A 94 11.29 17.33 -6.88
N GLY A 95 10.82 18.40 -7.53
CA GLY A 95 11.27 18.83 -8.85
C GLY A 95 10.69 18.05 -10.04
N GLN A 96 9.91 16.98 -9.83
CA GLN A 96 9.20 16.31 -10.93
C GLN A 96 7.84 16.97 -11.18
N LEU A 97 7.44 17.10 -12.45
CA LEU A 97 6.13 17.66 -12.82
C LEU A 97 4.98 16.67 -12.61
N GLY A 98 5.26 15.37 -12.68
CA GLY A 98 4.28 14.30 -12.59
C GLY A 98 4.31 13.52 -11.27
N TYR A 99 3.32 12.66 -11.06
CA TYR A 99 3.24 11.75 -9.91
C TYR A 99 3.13 10.29 -10.37
N ILE A 100 3.31 9.36 -9.43
CA ILE A 100 3.17 7.93 -9.65
C ILE A 100 2.14 7.41 -8.65
N ASN A 101 1.21 6.59 -9.12
CA ASN A 101 0.31 5.83 -8.26
C ASN A 101 0.75 4.37 -8.16
N PHE A 102 0.45 3.76 -7.02
CA PHE A 102 0.59 2.34 -6.76
C PHE A 102 -0.69 1.88 -6.08
N GLU A 103 -1.53 1.14 -6.78
CA GLU A 103 -2.79 0.60 -6.27
C GLU A 103 -2.63 -0.91 -6.17
N CYS A 104 -2.68 -1.45 -4.95
CA CYS A 104 -2.41 -2.86 -4.70
C CYS A 104 -3.59 -3.48 -3.95
N ASN A 105 -4.25 -4.44 -4.59
CA ASN A 105 -5.34 -5.15 -3.93
C ASN A 105 -4.83 -6.18 -2.92
N VAL A 106 -5.73 -6.72 -2.12
CA VAL A 106 -5.44 -7.70 -1.07
C VAL A 106 -4.75 -8.98 -1.59
N LEU A 107 -4.80 -9.28 -2.89
CA LEU A 107 -4.08 -10.42 -3.48
C LEU A 107 -2.66 -10.07 -3.94
N GLY A 108 -2.27 -8.79 -3.91
CA GLY A 108 -0.99 -8.31 -4.42
C GLY A 108 -0.99 -8.00 -5.91
N ALA A 109 -2.14 -8.01 -6.58
CA ALA A 109 -2.24 -7.51 -7.95
C ALA A 109 -2.06 -5.99 -7.91
N LEU A 110 -1.17 -5.47 -8.75
CA LEU A 110 -0.70 -4.09 -8.71
C LEU A 110 -1.08 -3.35 -10.00
N LEU A 111 -1.61 -2.14 -9.86
CA LEU A 111 -1.65 -1.14 -10.91
C LEU A 111 -0.71 0.00 -10.55
N SER A 112 0.18 0.37 -11.47
CA SER A 112 1.01 1.55 -11.30
C SER A 112 1.20 2.31 -12.60
N ARG A 113 1.01 3.62 -12.56
CA ARG A 113 1.15 4.51 -13.71
C ARG A 113 1.97 5.73 -13.33
N LYS A 114 2.70 6.28 -14.31
CA LYS A 114 3.30 7.61 -14.22
C LYS A 114 2.35 8.61 -14.87
N HIS A 115 1.97 9.62 -14.12
CA HIS A 115 1.02 10.65 -14.51
C HIS A 115 1.75 11.95 -14.80
N GLU A 116 1.57 12.51 -16.00
CA GLU A 116 1.86 13.93 -16.26
C GLU A 116 0.72 14.81 -15.74
N SER A 117 -0.51 14.29 -15.79
CA SER A 117 -1.71 14.88 -15.21
C SER A 117 -2.71 13.76 -14.87
N ARG A 118 -3.86 14.12 -14.28
CA ARG A 118 -4.93 13.15 -13.96
C ARG A 118 -5.32 12.30 -15.18
N ASP A 119 -5.47 12.93 -16.33
CA ASP A 119 -5.98 12.29 -17.56
C ASP A 119 -4.87 11.80 -18.51
N LYS A 120 -3.60 12.10 -18.19
CA LYS A 120 -2.44 11.70 -19.02
C LYS A 120 -1.48 10.85 -18.21
N ALA A 121 -1.57 9.54 -18.41
CA ALA A 121 -0.79 8.56 -17.69
C ALA A 121 -0.24 7.45 -18.60
N VAL A 122 0.94 6.93 -18.25
CA VAL A 122 1.55 5.77 -18.89
C VAL A 122 1.75 4.66 -17.87
N SER A 123 1.43 3.42 -18.23
CA SER A 123 1.72 2.26 -17.39
C SER A 123 3.22 2.14 -17.12
N GLN A 124 3.58 1.66 -15.92
CA GLN A 124 4.94 1.18 -15.68
C GLN A 124 5.27 0.02 -16.61
N SER A 125 6.56 -0.19 -16.88
CA SER A 125 7.01 -1.38 -17.62
C SER A 125 6.90 -2.63 -16.75
N ASP A 126 6.79 -3.79 -17.40
CA ASP A 126 6.77 -5.08 -16.70
C ASP A 126 8.02 -5.29 -15.83
N GLU A 127 9.18 -4.77 -16.25
CA GLU A 127 10.42 -4.80 -15.47
C GLU A 127 10.27 -4.03 -14.14
N VAL A 128 9.69 -2.83 -14.18
CA VAL A 128 9.44 -2.05 -12.95
C VAL A 128 8.42 -2.79 -12.07
N MET A 129 7.35 -3.32 -12.65
CA MET A 129 6.32 -4.06 -11.90
C MET A 129 6.88 -5.32 -11.23
N ALA A 130 7.78 -6.03 -11.91
CA ALA A 130 8.48 -7.19 -11.38
C ALA A 130 9.48 -6.82 -10.27
N SER A 131 10.05 -5.61 -10.32
CA SER A 131 10.99 -5.13 -9.29
C SER A 131 10.29 -4.80 -7.95
N ILE A 132 8.99 -4.50 -7.97
CA ILE A 132 8.21 -4.14 -6.77
C ILE A 132 7.80 -5.41 -6.05
N LYS A 133 8.43 -5.68 -4.89
CA LYS A 133 8.09 -6.86 -4.08
C LYS A 133 6.83 -6.57 -3.27
N ARG A 134 5.98 -7.59 -3.21
CA ARG A 134 4.63 -7.51 -2.65
C ARG A 134 4.41 -8.70 -1.75
N HIS A 135 3.82 -8.47 -0.58
CA HIS A 135 3.43 -9.58 0.30
C HIS A 135 2.15 -9.21 1.05
N SER A 136 1.14 -10.05 0.88
CA SER A 136 -0.14 -9.89 1.56
C SER A 136 -0.30 -10.92 2.66
N THR A 137 -0.95 -10.51 3.75
CA THR A 137 -1.48 -11.46 4.75
C THR A 137 -2.96 -11.22 4.93
N ILE A 138 -3.72 -12.29 5.11
CA ILE A 138 -5.16 -12.25 5.38
C ILE A 138 -5.40 -13.10 6.63
N LYS A 139 -6.10 -12.52 7.61
CA LYS A 139 -6.51 -13.20 8.83
C LYS A 139 -8.01 -13.09 8.98
N HIS A 140 -8.70 -14.21 8.77
CA HIS A 140 -10.13 -14.29 9.03
C HIS A 140 -10.43 -14.34 10.52
N ARG A 141 -11.51 -13.68 10.92
CA ARG A 141 -12.10 -13.67 12.25
C ARG A 141 -13.61 -13.79 12.10
N TYR A 142 -14.30 -14.09 13.20
CA TYR A 142 -15.76 -14.10 13.25
C TYR A 142 -16.21 -13.07 14.29
N GLU A 143 -17.10 -12.18 13.87
CA GLU A 143 -17.71 -11.16 14.72
C GLU A 143 -19.22 -11.17 14.46
N ASN A 144 -20.02 -11.24 15.52
CA ASN A 144 -21.49 -11.17 15.45
C ASN A 144 -22.11 -12.12 14.40
N GLY A 145 -21.56 -13.34 14.28
CA GLY A 145 -22.04 -14.35 13.34
C GLY A 145 -21.63 -14.14 11.88
N SER A 146 -20.78 -13.15 11.58
CA SER A 146 -20.25 -12.89 10.23
C SER A 146 -18.73 -13.07 10.20
N GLN A 147 -18.21 -13.58 9.07
CA GLN A 147 -16.77 -13.61 8.84
C GLN A 147 -16.28 -12.22 8.46
N VAL A 148 -15.26 -11.73 9.16
CA VAL A 148 -14.52 -10.50 8.86
C VAL A 148 -13.05 -10.82 8.66
N SER A 149 -12.28 -9.94 8.04
CA SER A 149 -10.88 -10.19 7.72
C SER A 149 -10.00 -8.98 7.99
N ASP A 150 -9.00 -9.17 8.83
CA ASP A 150 -7.86 -8.26 8.89
C ASP A 150 -6.90 -8.64 7.79
N TRP A 151 -6.19 -7.65 7.26
CA TRP A 151 -5.17 -7.91 6.26
C TRP A 151 -4.07 -6.88 6.32
N SER A 152 -2.93 -7.24 5.74
CA SER A 152 -1.80 -6.34 5.58
C SER A 152 -1.25 -6.42 4.16
N MET A 153 -0.74 -5.31 3.65
CA MET A 153 -0.01 -5.27 2.39
C MET A 153 1.36 -4.66 2.61
N TYR A 154 2.39 -5.46 2.36
CA TYR A 154 3.78 -5.02 2.31
C TYR A 154 4.18 -4.72 0.86
N LEU A 155 4.76 -3.53 0.64
CA LEU A 155 5.35 -3.11 -0.63
C LEU A 155 6.81 -2.70 -0.40
N GLU A 156 7.69 -3.19 -1.27
CA GLU A 156 9.09 -2.76 -1.40
C GLU A 156 9.24 -2.15 -2.79
N ILE A 157 9.33 -0.82 -2.84
CA ILE A 157 9.33 -0.03 -4.08
C ILE A 157 10.76 0.49 -4.31
N PRO A 158 11.48 -0.03 -5.32
CA PRO A 158 12.80 0.50 -5.67
C PRO A 158 12.76 1.95 -6.15
N LYS A 159 13.88 2.66 -5.95
CA LYS A 159 14.05 4.05 -6.34
C LYS A 159 14.06 4.26 -7.86
#